data_AF-A0ABD2B251-F1
#
_entry.id   AF-A0ABD2B251-F1
#
_cell.length_a   1.000
_cell.length_b   1.000
_cell.length_c   1.000
_cell.angle_alpha   90.00
_cell.angle_beta   90.00
_cell.angle_gamma   90.00
#
_symmetry.space_group_name_H-M   'P 1'
#
loop_
_entity.id
_entity.type
_entity.pdbx_description
1 polymer ?
#
loop_
_entity_poly.entity_id
_entity_poly.type
_entity_poly.pdbx_seq_one_letter_code
_entity_poly.pdbx_strand_id
1 'polypeptide(L)'
;MATKSDELKLDIEELNTLLQQATRSKVKDMLTLEIRRLQTEVAKLIDENKEVCLKSVNSSVDSTPKCYEVKLNNYGWDQTNSVVKIYVQLKNVHTLPNKDITCKYTEKSMDLYIFGLDNKNYHLPINNLCEDIDTEKSYVKIKTDMIIVYLAKKLPKNWSHVTGVEKRIKEAKTPLVPDMGDDPGTSLVNLMKKMYQDGDDEMKKTIAKAWTENQQKTAAGLSGFDF
;
A
#
# COMPACT_ATOMS: atom_id res chain seq x y z
N MET A 1 31.71 -11.93 -2.74
CA MET A 1 31.74 -13.20 -3.49
C MET A 1 30.84 -13.02 -4.70
N ALA A 2 31.27 -13.43 -5.90
CA ALA A 2 30.45 -13.33 -7.11
C ALA A 2 29.18 -14.17 -6.92
N THR A 3 28.02 -13.63 -7.29
CA THR A 3 26.78 -14.39 -7.19
C THR A 3 26.71 -15.39 -8.35
N LYS A 4 26.08 -16.54 -8.14
CA LYS A 4 25.87 -17.55 -9.20
C LYS A 4 25.21 -16.96 -10.45
N SER A 5 24.36 -15.94 -10.29
CA SER A 5 23.76 -15.19 -11.40
C SER A 5 24.75 -14.34 -12.19
N ASP A 6 25.84 -13.88 -11.57
CA ASP A 6 26.86 -13.08 -12.25
C ASP A 6 27.81 -13.98 -13.05
N GLU A 7 28.15 -15.17 -12.55
CA GLU A 7 28.91 -16.17 -13.32
C GLU A 7 28.16 -16.62 -14.58
N LEU A 8 26.87 -16.92 -14.46
CA LEU A 8 26.05 -17.30 -15.62
C LEU A 8 25.89 -16.19 -16.66
N LYS A 9 25.98 -14.90 -16.27
CA LYS A 9 25.99 -13.79 -17.24
C LYS A 9 27.29 -13.75 -18.03
N LEU A 10 28.42 -13.99 -17.38
CA LEU A 10 29.72 -14.08 -18.04
C LEU A 10 29.74 -15.25 -19.03
N ASP A 11 29.18 -16.41 -18.64
CA ASP A 11 29.06 -17.57 -19.52
C ASP A 11 28.18 -17.27 -20.76
N ILE A 12 27.09 -16.52 -20.59
CA ILE A 12 26.25 -16.07 -21.71
C ILE A 12 27.02 -15.12 -22.65
N GLU A 13 27.83 -14.21 -22.11
CA GLU A 13 28.66 -13.30 -22.91
C GLU A 13 29.74 -14.06 -23.70
N GLU A 14 30.37 -15.05 -23.08
CA GLU A 14 31.35 -15.92 -23.77
C GLU A 14 30.69 -16.76 -24.87
N LEU A 15 29.54 -17.39 -24.60
CA LEU A 15 28.80 -18.15 -25.60
C LEU A 15 28.32 -17.28 -26.78
N ASN A 16 27.95 -16.02 -26.54
CA ASN A 16 27.64 -15.08 -27.62
C ASN A 16 28.86 -14.76 -28.48
N THR A 17 30.04 -14.62 -27.85
CA THR A 17 31.31 -14.41 -28.56
C THR A 17 31.66 -15.62 -29.43
N LEU A 18 31.47 -16.84 -28.91
CA LEU A 18 31.67 -18.08 -29.65
C LEU A 18 30.65 -18.26 -30.79
N LEU A 19 29.40 -17.81 -30.59
CA LEU A 19 28.35 -17.84 -31.62
C LEU A 19 28.73 -16.96 -32.83
N GLN A 20 29.38 -15.82 -32.60
CA GLN A 20 29.87 -14.95 -33.68
C GLN A 20 30.99 -15.59 -34.49
N GLN A 21 31.83 -16.41 -33.85
CA GLN A 21 32.93 -17.13 -34.50
C GLN A 21 32.49 -18.43 -35.18
N ALA A 22 31.35 -19.00 -34.77
CA ALA A 22 30.83 -20.24 -35.34
C ALA A 22 30.37 -20.03 -36.80
N THR A 23 30.81 -20.89 -37.71
CA THR A 23 30.45 -20.84 -39.14
C THR A 23 29.41 -21.89 -39.56
N ARG A 24 29.31 -22.99 -38.80
CA ARG A 24 28.43 -24.14 -39.10
C ARG A 24 27.06 -24.00 -38.43
N SER A 25 25.97 -24.23 -39.17
CA SER A 25 24.59 -24.11 -38.67
C SER A 25 24.33 -24.93 -37.40
N LYS A 26 24.66 -26.23 -37.42
CA LYS A 26 24.42 -27.11 -36.25
C LYS A 26 25.10 -26.62 -34.97
N VAL A 27 26.27 -25.99 -35.09
CA VAL A 27 27.01 -25.44 -33.96
C VAL A 27 26.34 -24.15 -33.47
N LYS A 28 25.88 -23.29 -34.38
CA LYS A 28 25.07 -22.11 -34.03
C LYS A 28 23.78 -22.50 -33.33
N ASP A 29 23.10 -23.52 -33.82
CA ASP A 29 21.84 -24.02 -33.25
C ASP A 29 22.07 -24.57 -31.82
N MET A 30 23.16 -25.31 -31.61
CA MET A 30 23.54 -25.80 -30.28
C MET A 30 23.88 -24.65 -29.31
N LEU A 31 24.69 -23.69 -29.74
CA LEU A 31 25.09 -22.54 -28.93
C LEU A 31 23.89 -21.65 -28.58
N THR A 32 23.00 -21.38 -29.54
CA THR A 32 21.79 -20.58 -29.29
C THR A 32 20.82 -21.28 -28.34
N LEU A 33 20.72 -22.61 -28.39
CA LEU A 33 19.89 -23.37 -27.46
C LEU A 33 20.48 -23.30 -26.03
N GLU A 34 21.80 -23.42 -25.89
CA GLU A 34 22.45 -23.31 -24.58
C GLU A 34 22.38 -21.88 -24.02
N ILE A 35 22.54 -20.85 -24.86
CA ILE A 35 22.32 -19.45 -24.48
C ILE A 35 20.90 -19.26 -23.93
N ARG A 36 19.87 -19.77 -24.62
CA ARG A 36 18.47 -19.68 -24.16
C ARG A 36 18.25 -20.43 -22.84
N ARG A 37 18.90 -21.58 -22.67
CA ARG A 37 18.85 -22.35 -21.42
C ARG A 37 19.44 -21.55 -20.26
N LEU A 38 20.63 -20.98 -20.43
CA LEU A 38 21.29 -20.16 -19.41
C LEU A 38 20.51 -18.87 -19.15
N GLN A 39 19.94 -18.21 -20.17
CA GLN A 39 19.06 -17.06 -19.99
C GLN A 39 17.82 -17.40 -19.15
N THR A 40 17.23 -18.57 -19.37
CA THR A 40 16.09 -19.06 -18.58
C THR A 40 16.51 -19.36 -17.15
N GLU A 41 17.70 -19.93 -16.96
CA GLU A 41 18.27 -20.20 -15.63
C GLU A 41 18.59 -18.89 -14.88
N VAL A 42 19.12 -17.89 -15.56
CA VAL A 42 19.35 -16.55 -15.00
C VAL A 42 18.03 -15.87 -14.66
N ALA A 43 17.02 -15.96 -15.52
CA ALA A 43 15.68 -15.44 -15.23
C ALA A 43 15.07 -16.14 -14.00
N LYS A 44 15.17 -17.47 -13.92
CA LYS A 44 14.75 -18.23 -12.74
C LYS A 44 15.55 -17.85 -11.50
N LEU A 45 16.86 -17.67 -11.58
CA LEU A 45 17.68 -17.25 -10.44
C LEU A 45 17.43 -15.79 -10.04
N ILE A 46 17.00 -14.92 -10.95
CA ILE A 46 16.59 -13.54 -10.67
C ILE A 46 15.19 -13.51 -10.06
N ASP A 47 14.27 -14.33 -10.53
CA ASP A 47 12.93 -14.49 -9.96
C ASP A 47 12.99 -15.21 -8.61
N GLU A 48 13.85 -16.22 -8.49
CA GLU A 48 14.24 -16.85 -7.23
C GLU A 48 14.94 -15.82 -6.36
N ASN A 49 15.90 -15.01 -6.82
CA ASN A 49 16.50 -13.91 -6.04
C ASN A 49 15.53 -12.78 -5.69
N LYS A 50 14.48 -12.53 -6.48
CA LYS A 50 13.37 -11.64 -6.12
C LYS A 50 12.47 -12.28 -5.08
N GLU A 51 12.21 -13.58 -5.22
CA GLU A 51 11.52 -14.39 -4.22
C GLU A 51 12.39 -14.68 -3.00
N VAL A 52 13.72 -14.58 -3.07
CA VAL A 52 14.75 -14.82 -2.03
C VAL A 52 15.16 -13.49 -1.39
N CYS A 53 14.98 -12.35 -2.05
CA CYS A 53 14.81 -11.06 -1.37
C CYS A 53 13.52 -11.07 -0.52
N LEU A 54 12.59 -11.99 -0.83
CA LEU A 54 11.42 -12.33 -0.02
C LEU A 54 11.55 -13.66 0.78
N LYS A 55 12.61 -14.48 0.59
CA LYS A 55 12.71 -15.87 1.13
C LYS A 55 14.12 -16.43 1.42
N SER A 56 15.23 -15.67 1.36
CA SER A 56 16.55 -16.15 1.80
C SER A 56 17.18 -15.19 2.79
N VAL A 57 16.73 -15.36 4.03
CA VAL A 57 17.66 -15.88 5.02
C VAL A 57 17.22 -17.33 5.26
N ASN A 58 17.86 -18.28 4.57
CA ASN A 58 18.47 -19.47 5.19
C ASN A 58 18.53 -20.68 4.26
N SER A 59 19.74 -21.19 4.11
CA SER A 59 20.01 -22.56 4.57
C SER A 59 21.45 -22.68 5.05
N SER A 60 21.66 -22.44 6.34
CA SER A 60 22.49 -23.31 7.18
C SER A 60 21.57 -23.85 8.27
N VAL A 61 21.65 -25.15 8.46
CA VAL A 61 20.69 -26.03 9.11
C VAL A 61 20.41 -25.60 10.55
N ASP A 62 19.19 -25.13 10.82
CA ASP A 62 18.48 -25.37 12.06
C ASP A 62 16.99 -25.02 11.83
N SER A 63 16.11 -25.79 12.43
CA SER A 63 14.66 -25.73 12.26
C SER A 63 14.08 -24.36 12.65
N THR A 64 14.05 -23.38 11.74
CA THR A 64 13.37 -22.10 11.97
C THR A 64 11.97 -22.12 11.35
N PRO A 65 10.91 -21.79 12.10
CA PRO A 65 9.54 -21.96 11.61
C PRO A 65 9.23 -20.95 10.50
N LYS A 66 8.26 -21.28 9.63
CA LYS A 66 7.74 -20.36 8.61
C LYS A 66 7.37 -19.02 9.26
N CYS A 67 8.19 -17.99 9.04
CA CYS A 67 7.87 -16.65 9.50
C CYS A 67 6.89 -16.01 8.51
N TYR A 68 5.64 -15.81 8.92
CA TYR A 68 4.62 -15.24 8.04
C TYR A 68 4.70 -13.71 8.04
N GLU A 69 4.69 -13.08 6.86
CA GLU A 69 4.57 -11.62 6.77
C GLU A 69 3.11 -11.19 6.97
N VAL A 70 2.88 -10.34 7.96
CA VAL A 70 1.59 -9.77 8.32
C VAL A 70 1.63 -8.27 8.04
N LYS A 71 0.81 -7.83 7.10
CA LYS A 71 0.60 -6.40 6.86
C LYS A 71 -0.24 -5.81 8.00
N LEU A 72 0.29 -4.77 8.61
CA LEU A 72 -0.42 -4.00 9.63
C LEU A 72 -1.26 -2.93 8.95
N ASN A 73 -2.57 -3.00 9.17
CA ASN A 73 -3.50 -1.97 8.69
C ASN A 73 -4.06 -1.12 9.84
N ASN A 74 -3.87 -1.56 11.08
CA ASN A 74 -4.41 -0.88 12.25
C ASN A 74 -3.30 -0.13 12.98
N TYR A 75 -3.38 1.20 12.96
CA TYR A 75 -2.53 2.08 13.73
C TYR A 75 -3.37 3.24 14.30
N GLY A 76 -3.03 3.68 15.51
CA GLY A 76 -3.48 4.95 16.03
C GLY A 76 -2.51 6.06 15.61
N TRP A 77 -2.95 7.30 15.63
CA TRP A 77 -2.06 8.43 15.43
C TRP A 77 -2.49 9.62 16.27
N ASP A 78 -1.53 10.46 16.60
CA ASP A 78 -1.69 11.72 17.31
C ASP A 78 -0.70 12.72 16.73
N GLN A 79 -0.94 14.01 16.97
CA GLN A 79 -0.04 15.04 16.50
C GLN A 79 0.11 16.17 17.51
N THR A 80 1.25 16.81 17.43
CA THR A 80 1.56 18.07 18.08
C THR A 80 1.90 19.08 16.97
N ASN A 81 2.10 20.35 17.32
CA ASN A 81 2.43 21.40 16.35
C ASN A 81 3.67 21.06 15.50
N SER A 82 4.64 20.33 16.07
CA SER A 82 5.93 20.04 15.45
C SER A 82 6.18 18.56 15.13
N VAL A 83 5.41 17.62 15.68
CA VAL A 83 5.62 16.17 15.49
C VAL A 83 4.31 15.42 15.30
N VAL A 84 4.34 14.33 14.54
CA VAL A 84 3.26 13.34 14.44
C VAL A 84 3.73 12.06 15.12
N LYS A 85 2.87 11.42 15.89
CA LYS A 85 3.14 10.17 16.58
C LYS A 85 2.22 9.10 16.02
N ILE A 86 2.81 8.02 15.52
CA ILE A 86 2.08 6.85 15.04
C ILE A 86 2.22 5.75 16.08
N TYR A 87 1.08 5.21 16.49
CA TYR A 87 0.90 4.26 17.56
C TYR A 87 0.54 2.90 16.97
N VAL A 88 1.48 1.95 17.07
CA VAL A 88 1.28 0.59 16.57
C VAL A 88 1.25 -0.34 17.76
N GLN A 89 0.10 -0.98 18.00
CA GLN A 89 -0.06 -1.94 19.10
C GLN A 89 0.41 -3.32 18.65
N LEU A 90 1.49 -3.80 19.26
CA LEU A 90 2.10 -5.10 18.99
C LEU A 90 2.54 -5.70 20.31
N LYS A 91 1.92 -6.82 20.69
CA LYS A 91 2.23 -7.50 21.94
C LYS A 91 3.67 -8.00 21.94
N ASN A 92 4.33 -7.97 23.10
CA ASN A 92 5.69 -8.49 23.30
C ASN A 92 6.78 -7.81 22.44
N VAL A 93 6.52 -6.64 21.86
CA VAL A 93 7.51 -6.02 20.96
C VAL A 93 8.81 -5.61 21.66
N HIS A 94 8.78 -5.41 22.98
CA HIS A 94 9.98 -5.16 23.78
C HIS A 94 10.94 -6.34 23.87
N THR A 95 10.51 -7.57 23.59
CA THR A 95 11.40 -8.74 23.63
C THR A 95 12.34 -8.76 22.42
N LEU A 96 12.03 -7.98 21.38
CA LEU A 96 12.86 -7.88 20.19
C LEU A 96 13.99 -6.86 20.38
N PRO A 97 15.21 -7.18 19.95
CA PRO A 97 16.27 -6.19 19.88
C PRO A 97 15.93 -5.11 18.84
N ASN A 98 16.40 -3.88 19.07
CA ASN A 98 16.22 -2.76 18.14
C ASN A 98 16.68 -3.05 16.70
N LYS A 99 17.57 -4.03 16.50
CA LYS A 99 18.04 -4.45 15.16
C LYS A 99 16.94 -5.09 14.31
N ASP A 100 15.96 -5.73 14.95
CA ASP A 100 14.87 -6.42 14.26
C ASP A 100 13.72 -5.47 13.93
N ILE A 101 13.80 -4.21 14.37
CA ILE A 101 12.81 -3.17 14.11
C ILE A 101 13.48 -2.12 13.22
N THR A 102 13.15 -2.16 11.94
CA THR A 102 13.69 -1.23 10.94
C THR A 102 12.60 -0.28 10.49
N CYS A 103 12.86 1.03 10.59
CA CYS A 103 11.97 2.03 10.03
C CYS A 103 12.70 2.85 8.97
N LYS A 104 12.10 2.92 7.78
CA LYS A 104 12.59 3.72 6.66
C LYS A 104 11.70 4.94 6.54
N TYR A 105 12.32 6.11 6.55
CA TYR A 105 11.64 7.39 6.37
C TYR A 105 11.94 7.94 4.98
N THR A 106 10.98 8.60 4.39
CA THR A 106 11.10 9.37 3.16
C THR A 106 10.34 10.68 3.37
N GLU A 107 10.54 11.68 2.52
CA GLU A 107 9.91 13.01 2.69
C GLU A 107 8.38 12.95 2.87
N LYS A 108 7.70 12.01 2.19
CA LYS A 108 6.24 11.83 2.26
C LYS A 108 5.78 10.39 2.51
N SER A 109 6.66 9.52 2.98
CA SER A 109 6.31 8.13 3.28
C SER A 109 7.16 7.55 4.40
N MET A 110 6.64 6.51 5.02
CA MET A 110 7.31 5.78 6.08
C MET A 110 6.97 4.30 5.97
N ASP A 111 7.99 3.45 6.03
CA ASP A 111 7.81 2.00 6.10
C ASP A 111 8.41 1.47 7.40
N LEU A 112 7.60 0.77 8.19
CA LEU A 112 8.03 0.11 9.43
C LEU A 112 8.01 -1.41 9.25
N TYR A 113 9.16 -2.03 9.49
CA TYR A 113 9.37 -3.47 9.47
C TYR A 113 9.73 -3.96 10.87
N ILE A 114 9.06 -5.02 11.32
CA ILE A 114 9.36 -5.74 12.56
C ILE A 114 9.58 -7.21 12.21
N PHE A 115 10.76 -7.74 12.50
CA PHE A 115 11.12 -9.12 12.21
C PHE A 115 11.05 -9.99 13.47
N GLY A 116 10.58 -11.23 13.31
CA GLY A 116 10.70 -12.26 14.34
C GLY A 116 9.76 -12.15 15.56
N LEU A 117 8.71 -11.32 15.51
CA LEU A 117 7.74 -11.23 16.61
C LEU A 117 6.71 -12.39 16.50
N ASP A 118 6.68 -13.30 17.48
CA ASP A 118 5.80 -14.47 17.48
C ASP A 118 5.89 -15.32 16.20
N ASN A 119 7.10 -15.43 15.63
CA ASN A 119 7.30 -16.10 14.34
C ASN A 119 6.54 -15.44 13.17
N LYS A 120 6.33 -14.13 13.27
CA LYS A 120 5.71 -13.32 12.24
C LYS A 120 6.56 -12.08 12.00
N ASN A 121 6.63 -11.69 10.73
CA ASN A 121 7.21 -10.42 10.33
C ASN A 121 6.04 -9.46 10.15
N TYR A 122 6.08 -8.31 10.79
CA TYR A 122 5.05 -7.30 10.62
C TYR A 122 5.57 -6.17 9.74
N HIS A 123 4.74 -5.73 8.81
CA HIS A 123 5.08 -4.65 7.89
C HIS A 123 3.95 -3.63 7.85
N LEU A 124 4.27 -2.38 8.18
CA LEU A 124 3.36 -1.24 8.13
C LEU A 124 3.88 -0.21 7.11
N PRO A 125 3.38 -0.25 5.86
CA PRO A 125 3.67 0.77 4.86
C PRO A 125 2.70 1.95 4.97
N ILE A 126 3.22 3.17 5.16
CA ILE A 126 2.43 4.40 5.16
C ILE A 126 2.95 5.30 4.04
N ASN A 127 2.24 5.24 2.92
CA ASN A 127 2.54 6.04 1.74
C ASN A 127 1.66 7.28 1.69
N ASN A 128 2.18 8.34 1.07
CA ASN A 128 1.45 9.59 0.82
C ASN A 128 0.96 10.27 2.12
N LEU A 129 1.92 10.60 2.99
CA LEU A 129 1.69 11.45 4.15
C LEU A 129 1.10 12.79 3.72
N CYS A 130 0.28 13.41 4.59
CA CYS A 130 -0.39 14.67 4.25
C CYS A 130 0.60 15.82 3.97
N GLU A 131 1.73 15.85 4.65
CA GLU A 131 2.77 16.88 4.51
C GLU A 131 4.17 16.27 4.63
N ASP A 132 5.17 17.07 4.28
CA ASP A 132 6.57 16.65 4.33
C ASP A 132 7.06 16.48 5.77
N ILE A 133 7.84 15.42 5.98
CA ILE A 133 8.51 15.12 7.23
C ILE A 133 10.02 15.31 7.11
N ASP A 134 10.65 15.59 8.25
CA ASP A 134 12.10 15.63 8.42
C ASP A 134 12.59 14.23 8.80
N THR A 135 13.29 13.57 7.89
CA THR A 135 13.74 12.18 8.05
C THR A 135 14.84 12.03 9.11
N GLU A 136 15.63 13.09 9.37
CA GLU A 136 16.73 13.05 10.34
C GLU A 136 16.24 13.22 11.79
N LYS A 137 15.22 14.07 11.97
CA LYS A 137 14.59 14.28 13.29
C LYS A 137 13.54 13.23 13.64
N SER A 138 13.18 12.35 12.70
CA SER A 138 12.21 11.27 12.90
C SER A 138 12.89 10.05 13.53
N TYR A 139 12.22 9.40 14.47
CA TYR A 139 12.78 8.24 15.19
C TYR A 139 11.68 7.30 15.70
N VAL A 140 12.06 6.06 16.00
CA VAL A 140 11.17 5.06 16.61
C VAL A 140 11.49 4.90 18.09
N LYS A 141 10.44 4.78 18.91
CA LYS A 141 10.54 4.39 20.32
C LYS A 141 9.71 3.13 20.57
N ILE A 142 10.33 2.13 21.16
CA ILE A 142 9.70 0.86 21.49
C ILE A 142 9.31 0.86 22.97
N LYS A 143 8.09 0.39 23.27
CA LYS A 143 7.56 0.13 24.61
C LYS A 143 7.16 -1.35 24.71
N THR A 144 6.70 -1.79 25.88
CA THR A 144 6.33 -3.19 26.18
C THR A 144 5.45 -3.85 25.12
N ASP A 145 4.32 -3.20 24.78
CA ASP A 145 3.33 -3.73 23.81
C ASP A 145 2.98 -2.74 22.70
N MET A 146 3.89 -1.79 22.45
CA MET A 146 3.60 -0.66 21.57
C MET A 146 4.86 -0.10 20.93
N ILE A 147 4.79 0.17 19.64
CA ILE A 147 5.78 0.96 18.93
C ILE A 147 5.20 2.36 18.72
N ILE A 148 5.99 3.37 19.05
CA ILE A 148 5.67 4.77 18.78
C ILE A 148 6.66 5.28 17.74
N VAL A 149 6.16 5.59 16.55
CA VAL A 149 6.97 6.24 15.53
C VAL A 149 6.77 7.75 15.59
N TYR A 150 7.85 8.48 15.83
CA TYR A 150 7.87 9.93 15.86
C TYR A 150 8.30 10.43 14.49
N LEU A 151 7.41 11.19 13.86
CA LEU A 151 7.65 11.86 12.59
C LEU A 151 7.76 13.35 12.86
N ALA A 152 8.94 13.92 12.66
CA ALA A 152 9.13 15.35 12.78
C ALA A 152 8.55 16.06 11.56
N LYS A 153 7.69 17.06 11.77
CA LYS A 153 7.10 17.82 10.66
C LYS A 153 8.14 18.79 10.12
N LYS A 154 8.28 18.88 8.80
CA LYS A 154 9.16 19.87 8.15
C LYS A 154 8.62 21.29 8.34
N LEU A 155 7.29 21.44 8.29
CA LEU A 155 6.57 22.68 8.56
C LEU A 155 5.61 22.49 9.74
N PRO A 156 5.48 23.47 10.66
CA PRO A 156 4.57 23.40 11.79
C PRO A 156 3.12 23.59 11.34
N LYS A 157 2.58 22.60 10.63
CA LYS A 157 1.22 22.57 10.08
C LYS A 157 0.41 21.49 10.76
N ASN A 158 -0.88 21.77 10.96
CA ASN A 158 -1.81 20.78 11.50
C ASN A 158 -2.21 19.79 10.39
N TRP A 159 -2.08 18.50 10.65
CA TRP A 159 -2.45 17.43 9.72
C TRP A 159 -3.92 17.10 9.90
N SER A 160 -4.73 17.21 8.83
CA SER A 160 -6.13 16.79 8.94
C SER A 160 -6.24 15.27 9.07
N HIS A 161 -5.37 14.53 8.38
CA HIS A 161 -5.30 13.06 8.34
C HIS A 161 -3.83 12.60 8.28
N VAL A 162 -3.58 11.30 8.51
CA VAL A 162 -2.20 10.75 8.39
C VAL A 162 -1.81 10.63 6.93
N THR A 163 -2.72 10.08 6.12
CA THR A 163 -2.49 9.88 4.70
C THR A 163 -3.42 10.77 3.88
N GLY A 164 -2.94 11.20 2.72
CA GLY A 164 -3.78 11.88 1.73
C GLY A 164 -4.91 10.99 1.20
N VAL A 165 -4.79 9.66 1.34
CA VAL A 165 -5.85 8.70 0.98
C VAL A 165 -7.01 8.77 1.97
N GLU A 166 -6.74 8.79 3.28
CA GLU A 166 -7.77 9.02 4.30
C GLU A 166 -8.48 10.35 4.09
N LYS A 167 -7.74 11.40 3.71
CA LYS A 167 -8.31 12.70 3.33
C LYS A 167 -9.31 12.57 2.19
N ARG A 168 -8.93 11.91 1.09
CA ARG A 168 -9.81 11.70 -0.05
C ARG A 168 -11.02 10.83 0.29
N ILE A 169 -10.85 9.79 1.10
CA ILE A 169 -11.96 8.92 1.52
C ILE A 169 -12.92 9.69 2.44
N LYS A 170 -12.41 10.52 3.35
CA LYS A 170 -13.26 11.33 4.24
C LYS A 170 -13.93 12.47 3.48
N GLU A 171 -13.26 13.10 2.52
CA GLU A 171 -13.84 14.08 1.61
C GLU A 171 -14.89 13.44 0.66
N ALA A 172 -14.70 12.18 0.25
CA ALA A 172 -15.69 11.44 -0.52
C ALA A 172 -16.88 10.93 0.33
N LYS A 173 -16.65 10.62 1.61
CA LYS A 173 -17.69 10.21 2.57
C LYS A 173 -18.39 11.38 3.25
N THR A 174 -17.85 12.58 3.15
CA THR A 174 -18.57 13.80 3.52
C THR A 174 -19.35 14.18 2.28
N PRO A 175 -20.65 13.83 2.14
CA PRO A 175 -21.46 14.53 1.16
C PRO A 175 -21.28 16.01 1.48
N LEU A 176 -20.80 16.78 0.51
CA LEU A 176 -20.89 18.22 0.52
C LEU A 176 -22.37 18.54 0.76
N VAL A 177 -22.77 18.69 2.02
CA VAL A 177 -23.93 19.48 2.38
C VAL A 177 -23.48 20.88 2.04
N PRO A 178 -23.94 21.48 0.93
CA PRO A 178 -23.72 22.89 0.73
C PRO A 178 -24.42 23.58 1.89
N ASP A 179 -23.75 24.57 2.44
CA ASP A 179 -24.29 25.53 3.38
C ASP A 179 -25.76 25.84 3.02
N MET A 180 -26.65 25.70 3.99
CA MET A 180 -28.10 25.97 3.89
C MET A 180 -28.31 27.48 3.81
N GLY A 181 -27.77 28.09 2.75
CA GLY A 181 -27.86 29.52 2.47
C GLY A 181 -28.88 29.85 1.39
N ASP A 182 -29.17 28.95 0.45
CA ASP A 182 -30.03 29.28 -0.69
C ASP A 182 -31.01 28.15 -1.03
N ASP A 183 -32.29 28.48 -0.81
CA ASP A 183 -33.53 27.89 -1.30
C ASP A 183 -33.66 26.33 -1.34
N PRO A 184 -34.46 25.72 -0.44
CA PRO A 184 -34.57 24.26 -0.28
C PRO A 184 -34.92 23.46 -1.54
N GLY A 185 -35.58 24.07 -2.53
CA GLY A 185 -36.05 23.38 -3.74
C GLY A 185 -34.95 23.17 -4.79
N THR A 186 -34.11 24.17 -5.03
CA THR A 186 -33.14 24.19 -6.14
C THR A 186 -31.87 23.41 -5.80
N SER A 187 -31.45 23.47 -4.53
CA SER A 187 -30.29 22.76 -4.02
C SER A 187 -30.46 21.24 -4.09
N LEU A 188 -31.67 20.74 -3.80
CA LEU A 188 -32.00 19.31 -3.87
C LEU A 188 -31.97 18.76 -5.31
N VAL A 189 -32.50 19.52 -6.27
CA VAL A 189 -32.50 19.14 -7.70
C VAL A 189 -31.07 19.07 -8.24
N ASN A 190 -30.21 20.01 -7.85
CA ASN A 190 -28.82 20.02 -8.30
C ASN A 190 -28.00 18.88 -7.66
N LEU A 191 -28.29 18.54 -6.39
CA LEU A 191 -27.69 17.40 -5.69
C LEU A 191 -28.09 16.05 -6.33
N MET A 192 -29.37 15.86 -6.65
CA MET A 192 -29.85 14.66 -7.36
C MET A 192 -29.23 14.52 -8.74
N LYS A 193 -29.10 15.62 -9.48
CA LYS A 193 -28.47 15.63 -10.82
C LYS A 193 -27.00 15.22 -10.76
N LYS A 194 -26.29 15.68 -9.73
CA LYS A 194 -24.88 15.34 -9.51
C LYS A 194 -24.71 13.86 -9.11
N MET A 195 -25.60 13.33 -8.27
CA MET A 195 -25.60 11.90 -7.93
C MET A 195 -25.94 10.98 -9.11
N TYR A 196 -26.76 11.44 -10.06
CA TYR A 196 -27.05 10.67 -11.27
C TYR A 196 -25.88 10.64 -12.27
N GLN A 197 -25.07 11.71 -12.29
CA GLN A 197 -23.91 11.80 -13.20
C GLN A 197 -22.67 11.08 -12.66
N ASP A 198 -22.41 11.14 -11.35
CA ASP A 198 -21.20 10.57 -10.74
C ASP A 198 -21.41 9.16 -10.12
N GLY A 199 -22.66 8.68 -10.02
CA GLY A 199 -22.99 7.42 -9.34
C GLY A 199 -22.82 6.16 -10.20
N ASP A 200 -22.34 5.08 -9.59
CA ASP A 200 -22.40 3.71 -10.11
C ASP A 200 -23.87 3.30 -10.37
N ASP A 201 -24.13 2.39 -11.32
CA ASP A 201 -25.49 2.10 -11.82
C ASP A 201 -26.45 1.58 -10.74
N GLU A 202 -25.92 1.00 -9.66
CA GLU A 202 -26.69 0.53 -8.52
C GLU A 202 -27.27 1.67 -7.66
N MET A 203 -26.53 2.79 -7.55
CA MET A 203 -26.99 3.98 -6.82
C MET A 203 -28.05 4.75 -7.61
N LYS A 204 -27.90 4.84 -8.94
CA LYS A 204 -28.92 5.43 -9.83
C LYS A 204 -30.25 4.70 -9.72
N LYS A 205 -30.23 3.36 -9.69
CA LYS A 205 -31.44 2.54 -9.55
C LYS A 205 -32.13 2.78 -8.21
N THR A 206 -31.37 2.96 -7.15
CA THR A 206 -31.90 3.25 -5.80
C THR A 206 -32.51 4.64 -5.71
N ILE A 207 -31.86 5.66 -6.30
CA ILE A 207 -32.39 7.04 -6.34
C ILE A 207 -33.64 7.12 -7.22
N ALA A 208 -33.64 6.47 -8.39
CA ALA A 208 -34.82 6.39 -9.25
C ALA A 208 -35.99 5.73 -8.51
N LYS A 209 -35.74 4.60 -7.83
CA LYS A 209 -36.75 3.91 -7.01
C LYS A 209 -37.30 4.80 -5.91
N ALA A 210 -36.44 5.51 -5.17
CA ALA A 210 -36.85 6.42 -4.11
C ALA A 210 -37.65 7.63 -4.64
N TRP A 211 -37.30 8.17 -5.82
CA TRP A 211 -38.07 9.24 -6.47
C TRP A 211 -39.46 8.73 -6.85
N THR A 212 -39.55 7.59 -7.53
CA THR A 212 -40.83 7.02 -7.96
C THR A 212 -41.71 6.67 -6.74
N GLU A 213 -41.13 6.10 -5.70
CA GLU A 213 -41.86 5.72 -4.48
C GLU A 213 -42.32 6.95 -3.68
N ASN A 214 -41.53 8.03 -3.64
CA ASN A 214 -41.93 9.27 -2.98
C ASN A 214 -42.99 10.01 -3.79
N GLN A 215 -42.87 10.07 -5.12
CA GLN A 215 -43.89 10.69 -5.98
C GLN A 215 -45.21 9.90 -5.96
N GLN A 216 -45.15 8.58 -5.89
CA GLN A 216 -46.32 7.71 -5.78
C GLN A 216 -46.98 7.78 -4.39
N LYS A 217 -46.20 8.02 -3.32
CA LYS A 217 -46.76 8.32 -1.98
C LYS A 217 -47.38 9.71 -1.89
N THR A 218 -46.79 10.72 -2.52
CA THR A 218 -47.40 12.06 -2.61
C THR A 218 -48.68 12.04 -3.46
N ALA A 219 -48.74 11.20 -4.49
CA ALA A 219 -49.95 11.01 -5.30
C ALA A 219 -51.03 10.17 -4.60
N ALA A 220 -50.66 9.15 -3.82
CA ALA A 220 -51.60 8.30 -3.08
C ALA A 220 -52.11 8.93 -1.77
N GLY A 221 -51.41 9.93 -1.22
CA GLY A 221 -51.81 10.66 0.00
C GLY A 221 -52.84 11.77 -0.21
N LEU A 222 -53.30 11.99 -1.45
CA LEU A 222 -54.23 13.07 -1.82
C LEU A 222 -55.63 12.59 -2.23
N SER A 223 -55.97 11.31 -2.02
CA SER A 223 -57.31 10.75 -2.30
C SER A 223 -58.03 10.24 -1.04
N GLY A 224 -57.96 10.99 0.06
CA GLY A 224 -58.48 10.54 1.37
C GLY A 224 -58.97 11.63 2.31
N PHE A 225 -59.45 12.78 1.82
CA PHE A 225 -60.25 13.72 2.60
C PHE A 225 -61.32 14.34 1.70
N ASP A 226 -62.56 13.83 1.85
CA ASP A 226 -63.77 14.35 1.22
C ASP A 226 -64.11 15.76 1.76
N PHE A 227 -64.48 16.66 0.84
CA PHE A 227 -65.75 17.40 0.92
C PHE A 227 -66.25 17.72 -0.49
#